data_AF-A0A1C5E351-F1
#
_entry.id   AF-A0A1C5E351-F1
#
_cell.length_a   1.000
_cell.length_b   1.000
_cell.length_c   1.000
_cell.angle_alpha   90.00
_cell.angle_beta   90.00
_cell.angle_gamma   90.00
#
_symmetry.space_group_name_H-M   'P 1'
#
loop_
_entity.id
_entity.type
_entity.pdbx_description
1 polymer ?
#
loop_
_entity_poly.entity_id
_entity_poly.type
_entity_poly.pdbx_seq_one_letter_code
_entity_poly.pdbx_strand_id
1 'polypeptide(L)'
;MHDESTYRHRPRRRRAPLRASGLVGVVLLGVATLGGCSSSPPGLVESADKKCDTITDRFTGDLAYGQGLGPDDLTKIQKRNALIRDLRKDIKELPQPDSASDRAALNTWLGKLDAYAKELYTMHSTIQNLKPGMDLLLALTANIVKDSAEETGAAAKKAGLHSCAHVKRWEYLSPS
;
A
#
# COMPACT_ATOMS: atom_id res chain seq x y z
N MET A 1 43.73 32.90 2.02
CA MET A 1 43.78 33.95 3.05
C MET A 1 43.82 35.31 2.36
N HIS A 2 42.67 35.95 2.20
CA HIS A 2 42.40 37.33 2.59
C HIS A 2 40.97 37.68 2.16
N ASP A 3 40.23 38.22 3.11
CA ASP A 3 38.81 38.55 3.12
C ASP A 3 38.73 40.03 3.48
N GLU A 4 37.97 40.82 2.72
CA GLU A 4 37.49 42.20 2.99
C GLU A 4 36.89 42.74 1.66
N SER A 5 35.84 43.55 1.59
CA SER A 5 34.79 43.98 2.51
C SER A 5 33.82 44.80 1.64
N THR A 6 32.53 44.49 1.82
CA THR A 6 31.32 45.31 1.60
C THR A 6 31.38 46.66 0.87
N TYR A 7 30.45 46.89 -0.07
CA TYR A 7 29.61 48.10 -0.07
C TYR A 7 28.23 47.84 -0.71
N ARG A 8 27.17 47.94 0.10
CA ARG A 8 25.77 48.05 -0.33
C ARG A 8 25.45 49.53 -0.53
N HIS A 9 24.75 49.90 -1.61
CA HIS A 9 23.76 51.00 -1.60
C HIS A 9 22.79 50.91 -2.81
N ARG A 10 21.53 50.54 -2.53
CA ARG A 10 20.33 51.07 -3.22
C ARG A 10 19.87 52.30 -2.40
N PRO A 11 19.01 53.23 -2.89
CA PRO A 11 17.96 53.04 -3.90
C PRO A 11 17.77 54.22 -4.91
N ARG A 12 17.05 54.00 -6.01
CA ARG A 12 16.43 55.11 -6.75
C ARG A 12 14.95 54.83 -7.03
N ARG A 13 14.10 55.48 -6.24
CA ARG A 13 12.69 55.74 -6.55
C ARG A 13 12.62 56.80 -7.66
N ARG A 14 11.87 56.55 -8.73
CA ARG A 14 11.23 57.60 -9.51
C ARG A 14 9.74 57.29 -9.66
N ARG A 15 8.96 58.34 -9.44
CA ARG A 15 7.50 58.40 -9.32
C ARG A 15 6.81 58.28 -10.68
N ALA A 16 5.56 57.85 -10.63
CA ALA A 16 4.56 57.84 -11.70
C ALA A 16 4.22 59.26 -12.24
N PRO A 17 3.49 59.32 -13.37
CA PRO A 17 2.06 59.70 -13.33
C PRO A 17 1.18 58.72 -14.15
N LEU A 18 0.05 58.20 -13.65
CA LEU A 18 -1.32 58.74 -13.53
C LEU A 18 -2.13 58.89 -14.84
N ARG A 19 -3.25 58.13 -14.87
CA ARG A 19 -4.46 58.17 -15.73
C ARG A 19 -4.33 57.48 -17.10
N ALA A 20 -5.29 56.71 -17.61
CA ALA A 20 -6.73 56.65 -17.38
C ALA A 20 -7.32 55.27 -17.76
N SER A 21 -8.45 54.93 -17.12
CA SER A 21 -9.62 54.21 -17.67
C SER A 21 -9.43 52.90 -18.45
N GLY A 22 -9.91 51.80 -17.86
CA GLY A 22 -10.14 50.53 -18.57
C GLY A 22 -10.67 49.45 -17.64
N LEU A 23 -11.97 49.49 -17.36
CA LEU A 23 -12.72 48.37 -16.77
C LEU A 23 -12.63 47.17 -17.72
N VAL A 24 -11.82 46.16 -17.38
CA VAL A 24 -12.01 44.79 -17.87
C VAL A 24 -11.71 43.85 -16.71
N GLY A 25 -12.77 43.29 -16.13
CA GLY A 25 -12.66 42.24 -15.13
C GLY A 25 -12.04 41.01 -15.75
N VAL A 26 -10.85 40.64 -15.27
CA VAL A 26 -10.27 39.32 -15.55
C VAL A 26 -10.60 38.44 -14.36
N VAL A 27 -11.46 37.47 -14.63
CA VAL A 27 -11.87 36.39 -13.75
C VAL A 27 -10.62 35.72 -13.15
N LEU A 28 -10.53 35.74 -11.83
CA LEU A 28 -9.64 34.88 -11.06
C LEU A 28 -10.03 33.43 -11.30
N LEU A 29 -9.42 32.79 -12.30
CA LEU A 29 -9.38 31.33 -12.39
C LEU A 29 -8.49 30.85 -11.25
N GLY A 30 -9.15 30.43 -10.16
CA GLY A 30 -8.53 29.69 -9.09
C GLY A 30 -7.80 28.49 -9.67
N VAL A 31 -6.49 28.43 -9.44
CA VAL A 31 -5.73 27.22 -9.64
C VAL A 31 -6.24 26.24 -8.59
N ALA A 32 -7.18 25.39 -9.01
CA ALA A 32 -7.55 24.20 -8.28
C ALA A 32 -6.27 23.43 -7.99
N THR A 33 -6.04 23.17 -6.71
CA THR A 33 -5.02 22.24 -6.24
C THR A 33 -5.11 20.95 -7.06
N LEU A 34 -4.01 20.57 -7.71
CA LEU A 34 -3.83 19.24 -8.29
C LEU A 34 -3.88 18.21 -7.16
N GLY A 35 -5.09 17.88 -6.69
CA GLY A 35 -5.37 16.56 -6.19
C GLY A 35 -5.23 15.64 -7.38
N GLY A 36 -4.05 15.04 -7.53
CA GLY A 36 -3.76 14.10 -8.60
C GLY A 36 -4.77 12.96 -8.53
N CYS A 37 -5.78 13.00 -9.38
CA CYS A 37 -6.55 11.82 -9.71
C CYS A 37 -5.56 10.88 -10.41
N SER A 38 -5.01 9.93 -9.64
CA SER A 38 -4.28 8.78 -10.17
C SER A 38 -5.15 8.18 -11.27
N SER A 39 -4.74 8.37 -12.52
CA SER A 39 -5.42 7.78 -13.67
C SER A 39 -4.93 6.35 -13.80
N SER A 40 -5.30 5.50 -12.83
CA SER A 40 -5.22 4.06 -13.04
C SER A 40 -6.06 3.70 -14.27
N PRO A 41 -5.64 2.72 -15.09
CA PRO A 41 -6.42 2.32 -16.25
C PRO A 41 -7.82 1.89 -15.80
N PRO A 42 -8.86 2.14 -16.62
CA PRO A 42 -10.23 1.75 -16.28
C PRO A 42 -10.25 0.28 -15.85
N GLY A 43 -10.74 0.01 -14.63
CA GLY A 43 -10.92 -1.34 -14.11
C GLY A 43 -9.74 -1.96 -13.35
N LEU A 44 -8.53 -1.38 -13.31
CA LEU A 44 -7.44 -1.97 -12.50
C LEU A 44 -7.79 -1.97 -11.01
N VAL A 45 -8.15 -0.79 -10.48
CA VAL A 45 -8.47 -0.62 -9.06
C VAL A 45 -9.69 -1.46 -8.69
N GLU A 46 -10.76 -1.37 -9.49
CA GLU A 46 -11.99 -2.14 -9.28
C GLU A 46 -11.75 -3.65 -9.30
N SER A 47 -10.99 -4.15 -10.28
CA SER A 47 -10.67 -5.58 -10.38
C SER A 47 -9.78 -6.05 -9.23
N ALA A 48 -8.80 -5.24 -8.85
CA ALA A 48 -7.92 -5.55 -7.71
C ALA A 48 -8.71 -5.60 -6.41
N ASP A 49 -9.52 -4.59 -6.15
CA ASP A 49 -10.31 -4.49 -4.93
C ASP A 49 -11.33 -5.62 -4.83
N LYS A 50 -12.03 -5.96 -5.92
CA LYS A 50 -12.94 -7.12 -5.97
C LYS A 50 -12.25 -8.44 -5.64
N LYS A 51 -11.01 -8.64 -6.11
CA LYS A 51 -10.22 -9.83 -5.77
C LYS A 51 -9.81 -9.82 -4.29
N CYS A 52 -9.41 -8.67 -3.75
CA CYS A 52 -9.08 -8.53 -2.34
C CYS A 52 -10.29 -8.73 -1.42
N ASP A 53 -11.49 -8.31 -1.82
CA ASP A 53 -12.73 -8.62 -1.10
C ASP A 53 -12.99 -10.13 -1.07
N THR A 54 -12.88 -10.79 -2.22
CA THR A 54 -13.03 -12.26 -2.31
C THR A 54 -12.01 -12.98 -1.41
N ILE A 55 -10.76 -12.54 -1.41
CA ILE A 55 -9.71 -13.10 -0.53
C ILE A 55 -10.05 -12.86 0.93
N THR A 56 -10.52 -11.66 1.27
CA THR A 56 -10.90 -11.30 2.64
C THR A 56 -12.07 -12.14 3.15
N ASP A 57 -13.08 -12.37 2.31
CA ASP A 57 -14.22 -13.22 2.66
C ASP A 57 -13.77 -14.66 2.92
N ARG A 58 -12.86 -15.20 2.09
CA ARG A 58 -12.28 -16.52 2.35
C ARG A 58 -11.45 -16.57 3.62
N PHE A 59 -10.62 -15.55 3.86
CA PHE A 59 -9.73 -15.47 5.03
C PHE A 59 -10.51 -15.32 6.34
N THR A 60 -11.73 -14.77 6.28
CA THR A 60 -12.64 -14.64 7.43
C THR A 60 -13.72 -15.72 7.48
N GLY A 61 -13.80 -16.57 6.46
CA GLY A 61 -14.74 -17.68 6.33
C GLY A 61 -14.03 -19.02 6.30
N ASP A 62 -13.99 -19.67 5.12
CA ASP A 62 -13.52 -21.06 4.97
C ASP A 62 -12.02 -21.26 5.29
N LEU A 63 -11.22 -20.19 5.24
CA LEU A 63 -9.78 -20.21 5.53
C LEU A 63 -9.42 -19.48 6.83
N ALA A 64 -10.40 -19.15 7.68
CA ALA A 64 -10.13 -18.60 9.00
C ALA A 64 -9.35 -19.61 9.85
N TYR A 65 -8.35 -19.13 10.58
CA TYR A 65 -7.58 -19.97 11.50
C TYR A 65 -8.44 -20.38 12.70
N GLY A 66 -8.04 -21.46 13.38
CA GLY A 66 -8.71 -21.92 14.60
C GLY A 66 -8.52 -20.98 15.80
N GLN A 67 -8.91 -21.42 16.99
CA GLN A 67 -8.66 -20.67 18.24
C GLN A 67 -7.17 -20.48 18.53
N GLY A 68 -6.31 -21.37 18.02
CA GLY A 68 -4.87 -21.22 18.00
C GLY A 68 -4.29 -21.75 16.70
N LEU A 69 -3.12 -21.25 16.31
CA LEU A 69 -2.39 -21.80 15.16
C LEU A 69 -1.84 -23.18 15.50
N GLY A 70 -2.01 -24.11 14.57
CA GLY A 70 -1.43 -25.43 14.72
C GLY A 70 -1.48 -26.26 13.44
N PRO A 71 -1.17 -27.57 13.54
CA PRO A 71 -1.17 -28.49 12.41
C PRO A 71 -2.47 -28.47 11.59
N ASP A 72 -3.61 -28.25 12.24
CA ASP A 72 -4.94 -28.19 11.60
C ASP A 72 -5.10 -27.00 10.63
N ASP A 73 -4.22 -25.99 10.73
CA ASP A 73 -4.22 -24.82 9.85
C ASP A 73 -3.27 -24.96 8.65
N LEU A 74 -2.48 -26.03 8.54
CA LEU A 74 -1.51 -26.19 7.44
C LEU A 74 -2.15 -26.04 6.06
N THR A 75 -3.25 -26.75 5.82
CA THR A 75 -3.99 -26.64 4.55
C THR A 75 -4.56 -25.24 4.34
N LYS A 76 -4.99 -24.56 5.40
CA LYS A 76 -5.50 -23.18 5.30
C LYS A 76 -4.37 -22.23 4.92
N ILE A 77 -3.22 -22.29 5.59
CA ILE A 77 -2.06 -21.45 5.30
C ILE A 77 -1.59 -21.66 3.87
N GLN A 78 -1.52 -22.91 3.41
CA GLN A 78 -1.16 -23.23 2.03
C GLN A 78 -2.15 -22.61 1.03
N LYS A 79 -3.46 -22.72 1.27
CA LYS A 79 -4.49 -22.10 0.42
C LYS A 79 -4.44 -20.58 0.45
N ARG A 80 -4.23 -19.97 1.62
CA ARG A 80 -4.06 -18.51 1.77
C ARG A 80 -2.82 -18.03 1.01
N ASN A 81 -1.70 -18.74 1.11
CA ASN A 81 -0.49 -18.45 0.34
C ASN A 81 -0.75 -18.49 -1.18
N ALA A 82 -1.43 -19.53 -1.67
CA ALA A 82 -1.77 -19.66 -3.08
C ALA A 82 -2.62 -18.47 -3.55
N LEU A 83 -3.67 -18.10 -2.81
CA LEU A 83 -4.53 -16.96 -3.15
C LEU A 83 -3.77 -15.63 -3.24
N ILE A 84 -2.81 -15.37 -2.34
CA ILE A 84 -1.99 -14.15 -2.39
C ILE A 84 -1.05 -14.15 -3.60
N ARG A 85 -0.48 -15.31 -3.94
CA ARG A 85 0.38 -15.45 -5.12
C ARG A 85 -0.42 -15.29 -6.42
N ASP A 86 -1.62 -15.85 -6.47
CA ASP A 86 -2.54 -15.73 -7.60
C ASP A 86 -3.02 -14.29 -7.76
N LEU A 87 -3.39 -13.61 -6.67
CA LEU A 87 -3.70 -12.18 -6.70
C LEU A 87 -2.56 -11.39 -7.34
N ARG A 88 -1.33 -11.59 -6.88
CA ARG A 88 -0.16 -10.89 -7.45
C ARG A 88 0.01 -11.18 -8.94
N LYS A 89 -0.22 -12.42 -9.39
CA LYS A 89 -0.13 -12.80 -10.80
C LYS A 89 -1.20 -12.08 -11.61
N ASP A 90 -2.45 -12.15 -11.16
CA ASP A 90 -3.60 -11.55 -11.85
C ASP A 90 -3.45 -10.03 -12.01
N ILE A 91 -2.94 -9.33 -10.98
CA ILE A 91 -2.71 -7.88 -11.08
C ILE A 91 -1.59 -7.52 -12.06
N LYS A 92 -0.59 -8.38 -12.25
CA LYS A 92 0.46 -8.15 -13.24
C LYS A 92 -0.02 -8.32 -14.68
N GLU A 93 -1.08 -9.10 -14.89
CA GLU A 93 -1.70 -9.32 -16.20
C GLU A 93 -2.67 -8.18 -16.58
N LEU A 94 -3.09 -7.37 -15.61
CA LEU A 94 -3.90 -6.18 -15.84
C LEU A 94 -3.09 -5.04 -16.50
N PRO A 95 -3.76 -4.16 -17.29
CA PRO A 95 -3.14 -2.95 -17.81
C PRO A 95 -2.52 -2.12 -16.69
N GLN A 96 -1.22 -1.82 -16.80
CA GLN A 96 -0.49 -1.10 -15.76
C GLN A 96 -0.74 0.42 -15.85
N PRO A 97 -0.62 1.17 -14.74
CA PRO A 97 -0.76 2.62 -14.77
C PRO A 97 0.24 3.31 -15.72
N ASP A 98 -0.24 4.29 -16.47
CA ASP A 98 0.57 5.11 -17.36
C ASP A 98 1.52 6.03 -16.57
N SER A 99 1.03 6.53 -15.44
CA SER A 99 1.82 7.33 -14.50
C SER A 99 2.95 6.51 -13.87
N ALA A 100 4.17 7.04 -13.92
CA ALA A 100 5.33 6.43 -13.30
C ALA A 100 5.19 6.33 -11.77
N SER A 101 4.57 7.32 -11.11
CA SER A 101 4.34 7.28 -9.67
C SER A 101 3.35 6.19 -9.28
N ASP A 102 2.28 6.04 -10.05
CA ASP A 102 1.20 5.09 -9.77
C ASP A 102 1.69 3.67 -10.02
N ARG A 103 2.48 3.47 -11.08
CA ARG A 103 3.17 2.21 -11.37
C ARG A 103 4.18 1.85 -10.27
N ALA A 104 4.92 2.84 -9.73
CA ALA A 104 5.84 2.60 -8.62
C ALA A 104 5.10 2.22 -7.33
N ALA A 105 3.96 2.86 -7.03
CA ALA A 105 3.11 2.52 -5.89
C ALA A 105 2.54 1.10 -6.03
N LEU A 106 2.01 0.75 -7.21
CA LEU A 106 1.51 -0.59 -7.52
C LEU A 106 2.61 -1.65 -7.37
N ASN A 107 3.80 -1.41 -7.93
CA ASN A 107 4.93 -2.32 -7.81
C ASN A 107 5.40 -2.49 -6.36
N THR A 108 5.36 -1.43 -5.56
CA THR A 108 5.65 -1.50 -4.13
C THR A 108 4.66 -2.42 -3.42
N TRP A 109 3.36 -2.26 -3.68
CA TRP A 109 2.34 -3.14 -3.13
C TRP A 109 2.51 -4.59 -3.58
N LEU A 110 2.78 -4.85 -4.86
CA LEU A 110 3.06 -6.20 -5.38
C LEU A 110 4.31 -6.82 -4.73
N GLY A 111 5.29 -6.01 -4.36
CA GLY A 111 6.46 -6.44 -3.58
C GLY A 111 6.10 -6.82 -2.15
N LYS A 112 5.21 -6.07 -1.49
CA LYS A 112 4.71 -6.40 -0.14
C LYS A 112 3.82 -7.65 -0.14
N LEU A 113 2.97 -7.84 -1.15
CA LEU A 113 2.22 -9.08 -1.34
C LEU A 113 3.15 -10.30 -1.48
N ASP A 114 4.26 -10.16 -2.21
CA ASP A 114 5.26 -11.24 -2.37
C ASP A 114 5.95 -11.58 -1.03
N ALA A 115 6.29 -10.55 -0.24
CA ALA A 115 6.82 -10.73 1.11
C ALA A 115 5.80 -11.43 2.02
N TYR A 116 4.54 -10.99 2.02
CA TYR A 116 3.48 -11.63 2.81
C TYR A 116 3.28 -13.10 2.42
N ALA A 117 3.32 -13.41 1.11
CA ALA A 117 3.29 -14.80 0.66
C ALA A 117 4.49 -15.59 1.21
N LYS A 118 5.71 -15.05 1.18
CA LYS A 118 6.88 -15.72 1.76
C LYS A 118 6.71 -16.00 3.25
N GLU A 119 6.18 -15.04 4.02
CA GLU A 119 5.94 -15.26 5.45
C GLU A 119 4.86 -16.30 5.72
N LEU A 120 3.78 -16.36 4.92
CA LEU A 120 2.81 -17.45 4.98
C LEU A 120 3.47 -18.81 4.72
N TYR A 121 4.40 -18.88 3.77
CA TYR A 121 5.15 -20.11 3.50
C TYR A 121 6.10 -20.47 4.66
N THR A 122 6.78 -19.49 5.25
CA THR A 122 7.59 -19.68 6.46
C THR A 122 6.74 -20.23 7.59
N MET A 123 5.56 -19.65 7.85
CA MET A 123 4.63 -20.12 8.89
C MET A 123 4.14 -21.54 8.64
N HIS A 124 3.81 -21.89 7.39
CA HIS A 124 3.49 -23.26 7.01
C HIS A 124 4.64 -24.21 7.37
N SER A 125 5.87 -23.85 7.00
CA SER A 125 7.07 -24.65 7.30
C SER A 125 7.32 -24.78 8.81
N THR A 126 7.14 -23.69 9.57
CA THR A 126 7.27 -23.70 11.04
C THR A 126 6.28 -24.67 11.67
N ILE A 127 5.01 -24.62 11.27
CA ILE A 127 3.97 -25.52 11.81
C ILE A 127 4.24 -26.96 11.42
N GLN A 128 4.64 -27.21 10.17
CA GLN A 128 4.92 -28.56 9.67
C GLN A 128 6.09 -29.23 10.44
N ASN A 129 7.04 -28.44 10.92
CA ASN A 129 8.22 -28.90 11.66
C ASN A 129 8.13 -28.63 13.17
N LEU A 130 6.95 -28.22 13.67
CA LEU A 130 6.77 -27.82 15.05
C LEU A 130 6.97 -29.01 15.98
N LYS A 131 7.79 -28.82 17.01
CA LYS A 131 8.00 -29.79 18.09
C LYS A 131 7.35 -29.28 19.37
N PRO A 132 6.97 -30.18 20.30
CA PRO A 132 6.52 -29.76 21.63
C PRO A 132 7.52 -28.77 22.28
N GLY A 133 7.01 -27.68 22.86
CA GLY A 133 7.82 -26.64 23.51
C GLY A 133 8.32 -25.51 22.59
N MET A 134 7.93 -25.49 21.31
CA MET A 134 8.27 -24.44 20.34
C MET A 134 7.17 -23.39 20.15
N ASP A 135 6.25 -23.26 21.10
CA ASP A 135 5.09 -22.37 21.01
C ASP A 135 5.50 -20.90 20.82
N LEU A 136 6.60 -20.47 21.45
CA LEU A 136 7.16 -19.13 21.28
C LEU A 136 7.61 -18.88 19.83
N LEU A 137 8.21 -19.87 19.16
CA LEU A 137 8.62 -19.71 17.76
C LEU A 137 7.39 -19.53 16.86
N LEU A 138 6.33 -20.32 17.10
CA LEU A 138 5.09 -20.17 16.34
C LEU A 138 4.45 -18.80 16.55
N ALA A 139 4.41 -18.30 17.79
CA ALA A 139 3.90 -16.97 18.11
C ALA A 139 4.72 -15.85 17.46
N LEU A 140 6.04 -15.96 17.44
CA LEU A 140 6.92 -15.01 16.74
C LEU A 140 6.67 -15.01 15.24
N THR A 141 6.60 -16.20 14.61
CA THR A 141 6.31 -16.32 13.18
C THR A 141 4.92 -15.77 12.83
N ALA A 142 3.92 -16.02 13.68
CA ALA A 142 2.58 -15.47 13.56
C ALA A 142 2.58 -13.93 13.55
N ASN A 143 3.34 -13.31 14.45
CA ASN A 143 3.49 -11.85 14.48
C ASN A 143 4.19 -11.30 13.23
N ILE A 144 5.22 -11.98 12.72
CA ILE A 144 5.89 -11.57 11.46
C ILE A 144 4.91 -11.61 10.29
N VAL A 145 4.09 -12.66 10.19
CA VAL A 145 3.04 -12.77 9.15
C VAL A 145 2.03 -11.62 9.28
N LYS A 146 1.62 -11.28 10.51
CA LYS A 146 0.74 -10.16 10.79
C LYS A 146 1.35 -8.83 10.34
N ASP A 147 2.55 -8.51 10.79
CA ASP A 147 3.24 -7.26 10.44
C ASP A 147 3.39 -7.14 8.91
N SER A 148 3.72 -8.23 8.24
CA SER A 148 3.82 -8.28 6.77
C SER A 148 2.46 -8.04 6.07
N ALA A 149 1.36 -8.52 6.64
CA ALA A 149 0.02 -8.20 6.16
C ALA A 149 -0.28 -6.71 6.32
N GLU A 150 -0.02 -6.12 7.49
CA GLU A 150 -0.22 -4.70 7.76
C GLU A 150 0.57 -3.81 6.80
N GLU A 151 1.85 -4.14 6.54
CA GLU A 151 2.67 -3.45 5.55
C GLU A 151 2.09 -3.54 4.13
N THR A 152 1.51 -4.69 3.78
CA THR A 152 0.81 -4.90 2.51
C THR A 152 -0.40 -3.98 2.39
N GLY A 153 -1.23 -3.87 3.43
CA GLY A 153 -2.39 -2.98 3.44
C GLY A 153 -1.99 -1.49 3.37
N ALA A 154 -0.92 -1.11 4.08
CA ALA A 154 -0.38 0.25 4.01
C ALA A 154 0.13 0.60 2.59
N ALA A 155 0.78 -0.35 1.90
CA ALA A 155 1.20 -0.17 0.51
C ALA A 155 0.02 -0.13 -0.46
N ALA A 156 -1.02 -0.95 -0.25
CA ALA A 156 -2.24 -0.96 -1.05
C ALA A 156 -2.94 0.40 -1.00
N LYS A 157 -3.06 0.97 0.20
CA LYS A 157 -3.64 2.31 0.42
C LYS A 157 -2.89 3.40 -0.36
N LYS A 158 -1.56 3.34 -0.40
CA LYS A 158 -0.73 4.27 -1.19
C LYS A 158 -0.91 4.10 -2.69
N ALA A 159 -1.26 2.89 -3.14
CA ALA A 159 -1.58 2.59 -4.54
C ALA A 159 -3.05 2.87 -4.92
N GLY A 160 -3.86 3.41 -3.99
CA GLY A 160 -5.28 3.69 -4.25
C GLY A 160 -6.19 2.45 -4.27
N LEU A 161 -5.71 1.32 -3.73
CA LEU A 161 -6.47 0.06 -3.66
C LEU A 161 -7.17 -0.03 -2.30
N HIS A 162 -8.46 0.22 -2.27
CA HIS A 162 -9.22 0.43 -1.04
C HIS A 162 -9.50 -0.89 -0.32
N SER A 163 -10.16 -1.84 -0.99
CA SER A 163 -10.43 -3.17 -0.42
C SER A 163 -9.14 -3.91 -0.08
N CYS A 164 -8.11 -3.79 -0.92
CA CYS A 164 -6.80 -4.38 -0.64
C CYS A 164 -6.07 -3.74 0.56
N ALA A 165 -6.46 -2.56 1.02
CA ALA A 165 -5.92 -1.94 2.22
C ALA A 165 -6.54 -2.50 3.51
N HIS A 166 -7.68 -3.20 3.43
CA HIS A 166 -8.40 -3.72 4.60
C HIS A 166 -7.87 -5.08 5.11
N VAL A 167 -6.54 -5.20 5.17
CA VAL A 167 -5.79 -6.40 5.60
C VAL A 167 -5.94 -6.75 7.07
N LYS A 168 -6.45 -5.85 7.91
CA LYS A 168 -6.71 -6.15 9.33
C LYS A 168 -7.67 -7.34 9.50
N ARG A 169 -8.55 -7.56 8.53
CA ARG A 169 -9.45 -8.74 8.51
C ARG A 169 -8.73 -10.03 8.15
N TRP A 170 -7.50 -9.95 7.65
CA TRP A 170 -6.65 -11.12 7.39
C TRP A 170 -5.97 -11.58 8.69
N GLU A 171 -5.89 -10.72 9.70
CA GLU A 171 -5.48 -11.08 11.05
C GLU A 171 -6.59 -11.94 11.68
N TYR A 172 -6.36 -13.25 11.73
CA TYR A 172 -7.07 -14.10 12.67
C TYR A 172 -6.08 -15.00 13.38
N LEU A 173 -5.13 -14.36 14.06
CA LEU A 173 -4.22 -15.00 14.98
C LEU A 173 -4.60 -14.47 16.35
N SER A 174 -5.46 -15.19 17.08
CA SER A 174 -5.66 -14.86 18.48
C SER A 174 -4.37 -15.27 19.20
N PRO A 175 -3.65 -14.33 19.85
CA PRO A 175 -2.80 -14.72 20.95
C PRO A 175 -3.75 -15.11 22.09
N SER A 176 -3.87 -16.40 22.36
CA SER A 176 -4.34 -16.87 23.66
C SER A 176 -3.19 -17.59 24.32
#